data_AF-A0A6A6WBR2-F1
#
_entry.id   AF-A0A6A6WBR2-F1
#
_cell.length_a   1.000
_cell.length_b   1.000
_cell.length_c   1.000
_cell.angle_alpha   90.00
_cell.angle_beta   90.00
_cell.angle_gamma   90.00
#
_symmetry.space_group_name_H-M   'P 1'
#
loop_
_entity.id
_entity.type
_entity.pdbx_description
1 polymer ?
#
loop_
_entity_poly.entity_id
_entity_poly.type
_entity_poly.pdbx_seq_one_letter_code
_entity_poly.pdbx_strand_id
1 'polypeptide(L)'
;MSARRKRSSSSPERDARQVGFSASTPGAEQPKRNKVTSEVDEVELIAPSDAWTVDTSTIFSPKENRGIRIICIVEKLRVHYDIDVLPTYIGSCALVKDPAHSILGNGEHQIPLKPGLGSDFNHFLKLGVLQPMGGGQAPLDSIIVIDAHDRRRLLVPFGWGAGRHVMDATGGKVIIERMTRTLIHALGDLLQSK
;
A
#
# COMPACT_ATOMS: atom_id res chain seq x y z
N MET A 1 -5.38 -8.05 76.66
CA MET A 1 -5.80 -9.47 76.65
C MET A 1 -4.95 -10.22 75.64
N SER A 2 -3.98 -11.00 76.11
CA SER A 2 -3.11 -11.86 75.30
C SER A 2 -3.74 -13.23 75.14
N ALA A 3 -3.62 -13.84 73.95
CA ALA A 3 -3.58 -15.30 73.83
C ALA A 3 -2.74 -15.72 72.61
N ARG A 4 -1.72 -16.53 72.90
CA ARG A 4 -0.75 -17.16 72.00
C ARG A 4 -0.94 -18.68 72.13
N ARG A 5 -0.96 -19.43 71.02
CA ARG A 5 -0.71 -20.90 70.89
C ARG A 5 -0.52 -21.16 69.37
N LYS A 6 0.66 -21.46 68.79
CA LYS A 6 1.51 -22.71 68.78
C LYS A 6 0.63 -23.97 68.72
N ARG A 7 0.72 -24.92 67.77
CA ARG A 7 1.86 -25.67 67.16
C ARG A 7 1.28 -26.60 66.04
N SER A 8 1.84 -26.70 64.82
CA SER A 8 2.76 -27.74 64.25
C SER A 8 2.16 -29.08 63.73
N SER A 9 2.55 -29.50 62.50
CA SER A 9 2.97 -30.85 62.00
C SER A 9 2.56 -31.07 60.51
N SER A 10 3.49 -31.13 59.53
CA SER A 10 4.19 -32.29 58.90
C SER A 10 3.25 -33.24 58.12
N SER A 11 3.48 -33.77 56.91
CA SER A 11 4.68 -34.08 56.12
C SER A 11 4.26 -34.55 54.68
N PRO A 12 5.17 -35.03 53.78
CA PRO A 12 5.04 -34.92 52.32
C PRO A 12 4.59 -36.20 51.59
N GLU A 13 4.14 -36.06 50.33
CA GLU A 13 4.21 -37.14 49.34
C GLU A 13 4.93 -36.65 48.08
N ARG A 14 5.99 -37.37 47.74
CA ARG A 14 6.62 -37.36 46.42
C ARG A 14 5.80 -38.30 45.55
N ASP A 15 5.53 -37.92 44.32
CA ASP A 15 5.41 -38.94 43.29
C ASP A 15 6.08 -38.51 41.99
N ALA A 16 6.79 -39.49 41.44
CA ALA A 16 7.70 -39.38 40.30
C ALA A 16 6.92 -39.43 38.97
N ARG A 17 7.68 -39.19 37.87
CA ARG A 17 7.33 -39.23 36.43
C ARG A 17 7.12 -37.80 35.90
N GLN A 18 7.89 -37.27 34.96
CA GLN A 18 8.45 -37.84 33.74
C GLN A 18 9.68 -37.01 33.34
N VAL A 19 10.84 -37.66 33.19
CA VAL A 19 11.97 -37.07 32.46
C VAL A 19 11.95 -37.67 31.07
N GLY A 20 11.23 -37.00 30.17
CA GLY A 20 11.28 -37.24 28.73
C GLY A 20 12.00 -36.07 28.08
N PHE A 21 13.34 -36.08 28.09
CA PHE A 21 14.13 -35.17 27.26
C PHE A 21 13.97 -35.62 25.80
N SER A 22 12.97 -35.09 25.10
CA SER A 22 12.98 -35.07 23.64
C SER A 22 13.96 -33.97 23.22
N ALA A 23 15.16 -34.37 22.80
CA ALA A 23 16.10 -33.49 22.12
C ALA A 23 15.48 -33.05 20.79
N SER A 24 14.81 -31.89 20.80
CA SER A 24 14.45 -31.19 19.57
C SER A 24 15.71 -30.59 18.97
N THR A 25 16.16 -31.18 17.86
CA THR A 25 17.12 -30.63 16.92
C THR A 25 16.84 -29.13 16.70
N PRO A 26 17.85 -28.23 16.67
CA PRO A 26 17.65 -26.85 16.27
C PRO A 26 17.32 -26.84 14.77
N GLY A 27 16.04 -27.03 14.45
CA GLY A 27 15.52 -26.76 13.13
C GLY A 27 15.76 -25.29 12.84
N ALA A 28 16.41 -25.01 11.71
CA ALA A 28 16.64 -23.68 11.19
C ALA A 28 15.31 -22.91 11.24
N GLU A 29 15.16 -22.08 12.27
CA GLU A 29 14.00 -21.22 12.45
C GLU A 29 14.09 -20.19 11.33
N GLN A 30 13.41 -20.48 10.21
CA GLN A 30 13.26 -19.52 9.15
C GLN A 30 12.69 -18.24 9.78
N PRO A 31 13.36 -17.08 9.61
CA PRO A 31 12.95 -15.87 10.29
C PRO A 31 11.49 -15.60 9.94
N LYS A 32 10.64 -15.52 10.98
CA LYS A 32 9.21 -15.22 10.87
C LYS A 32 9.05 -14.05 9.93
N ARG A 33 8.54 -14.33 8.73
CA ARG A 33 8.30 -13.33 7.69
C ARG A 33 7.47 -12.23 8.33
N ASN A 34 8.07 -11.05 8.55
CA ASN A 34 7.42 -9.97 9.29
C ASN A 34 6.08 -9.66 8.62
N LYS A 35 4.98 -9.64 9.40
CA LYS A 35 3.59 -9.47 8.93
C LYS A 35 3.43 -8.36 7.88
N VAL A 36 4.18 -7.27 8.04
CA VAL A 36 4.23 -6.13 7.11
C VAL A 36 4.64 -6.51 5.68
N THR A 37 5.59 -7.43 5.53
CA THR A 37 6.04 -7.89 4.20
C THR A 37 4.96 -8.67 3.47
N SER A 38 4.07 -9.36 4.19
CA SER A 38 2.93 -10.08 3.62
C SER A 38 1.90 -9.13 3.03
N GLU A 39 1.63 -7.99 3.68
CA GLU A 39 0.63 -7.02 3.21
C GLU A 39 1.06 -6.35 1.90
N VAL A 40 2.37 -6.15 1.67
CA VAL A 40 2.87 -5.62 0.39
C VAL A 40 2.71 -6.64 -0.74
N ASP A 41 2.82 -7.93 -0.41
CA ASP A 41 2.68 -9.02 -1.37
C ASP A 41 1.21 -9.20 -1.84
N GLU A 42 0.23 -8.62 -1.12
CA GLU A 42 -1.19 -8.58 -1.54
C GLU A 42 -1.46 -7.48 -2.59
N VAL A 43 -0.50 -6.59 -2.85
CA VAL A 43 -0.61 -5.62 -3.94
C VAL A 43 -0.32 -6.34 -5.26
N GLU A 44 -1.36 -6.57 -6.06
CA GLU A 44 -1.25 -7.33 -7.30
C GLU A 44 -2.10 -6.75 -8.44
N LEU A 45 -1.81 -7.21 -9.66
CA LEU A 45 -2.57 -6.87 -10.86
C LEU A 45 -3.92 -7.61 -10.84
N ILE A 46 -5.00 -6.84 -10.88
CA ILE A 46 -6.36 -7.37 -10.93
C ILE A 46 -6.63 -7.96 -12.32
N ALA A 47 -7.22 -9.15 -12.39
CA ALA A 47 -7.61 -9.80 -13.63
C ALA A 47 -8.62 -8.95 -14.42
N PRO A 48 -8.63 -9.00 -15.76
CA PRO A 48 -9.58 -8.22 -16.58
C PRO A 48 -11.07 -8.46 -16.23
N SER A 49 -11.41 -9.66 -15.77
CA SER A 49 -12.76 -10.07 -15.37
C SER A 49 -13.22 -9.46 -14.04
N ASP A 50 -12.27 -9.19 -13.15
CA ASP A 50 -12.51 -8.77 -11.77
C ASP A 50 -12.26 -7.25 -11.62
N ALA A 51 -11.64 -6.64 -12.63
CA ALA A 51 -11.38 -5.23 -12.68
C ALA A 51 -12.66 -4.44 -12.99
N TRP A 52 -12.87 -3.36 -12.25
CA TRP A 52 -13.99 -2.46 -12.51
C TRP A 52 -13.61 -1.34 -13.47
N THR A 53 -14.60 -0.91 -14.25
CA THR A 53 -14.48 0.23 -15.15
C THR A 53 -14.53 1.53 -14.36
N VAL A 54 -13.67 2.47 -14.74
CA VAL A 54 -13.63 3.84 -14.23
C VAL A 54 -13.94 4.78 -15.37
N ASP A 55 -14.89 5.69 -15.18
CA ASP A 55 -15.06 6.80 -16.11
C ASP A 55 -13.85 7.73 -16.02
N THR A 56 -12.96 7.63 -17.01
CA THR A 56 -11.75 8.44 -17.08
C THR A 56 -11.86 9.64 -18.03
N SER A 57 -13.03 9.84 -18.65
CA SER A 57 -13.24 10.89 -19.65
C SER A 57 -13.05 12.31 -19.10
N THR A 58 -13.25 12.47 -17.80
CA THR A 58 -13.04 13.72 -17.06
C THR A 58 -11.59 13.90 -16.61
N ILE A 59 -10.80 12.82 -16.61
CA ILE A 59 -9.39 12.83 -16.19
C ILE A 59 -8.49 12.98 -17.41
N PHE A 60 -8.73 12.21 -18.47
CA PHE A 60 -7.90 12.20 -19.68
C PHE A 60 -8.67 12.77 -20.87
N SER A 61 -7.99 13.59 -21.66
CA SER A 61 -8.60 14.18 -22.85
C SER A 61 -8.92 13.09 -23.88
N PRO A 62 -9.99 13.21 -24.70
CA PRO A 62 -10.29 12.23 -25.75
C PRO A 62 -9.18 12.04 -26.80
N LYS A 63 -8.29 13.03 -26.91
CA LYS A 63 -7.12 13.03 -27.80
C LYS A 63 -5.91 12.31 -27.18
N GLU A 64 -5.92 12.06 -25.88
CA GLU A 64 -4.88 11.29 -25.22
C GLU A 64 -5.02 9.82 -25.62
N ASN A 65 -3.89 9.14 -25.82
CA ASN A 65 -3.88 7.76 -26.27
C ASN A 65 -4.63 6.87 -25.26
N ARG A 66 -5.56 6.03 -25.75
CA ARG A 66 -6.28 5.03 -24.93
C ARG A 66 -5.40 3.84 -24.54
N GLY A 67 -4.12 4.09 -24.28
CA GLY A 67 -3.17 3.09 -23.81
C GLY A 67 -3.32 2.81 -22.32
N ILE A 68 -2.31 2.14 -21.78
CA ILE A 68 -2.13 2.02 -20.33
C ILE A 68 -1.82 3.42 -19.82
N ARG A 69 -2.52 3.85 -18.77
CA ARG A 69 -2.38 5.17 -18.15
C ARG A 69 -2.09 5.00 -16.67
N ILE A 70 -1.32 5.93 -16.13
CA ILE A 70 -0.94 5.92 -14.72
C ILE A 70 -1.47 7.17 -14.05
N ILE A 71 -2.17 7.00 -12.93
CA ILE A 71 -2.68 8.11 -12.13
C ILE A 71 -1.94 8.08 -10.79
N CYS A 72 -1.22 9.16 -10.47
CA CYS A 72 -0.64 9.36 -9.15
C CYS A 72 -1.58 10.20 -8.31
N ILE A 73 -2.04 9.69 -7.18
CA ILE A 73 -2.80 10.45 -6.19
C ILE A 73 -1.78 11.04 -5.23
N VAL A 74 -1.66 12.37 -5.20
CA VAL A 74 -0.67 13.06 -4.38
C VAL A 74 -1.41 13.94 -3.37
N GLU A 75 -1.34 13.54 -2.10
CA GLU A 75 -1.90 14.30 -0.98
C GLU A 75 -0.77 14.73 -0.04
N LYS A 76 -0.12 13.77 0.65
CA LYS A 76 0.87 14.05 1.69
C LYS A 76 2.26 13.51 1.40
N LEU A 77 2.42 12.64 0.40
CA LEU A 77 3.68 11.97 0.15
C LEU A 77 4.23 12.33 -1.24
N ARG A 78 5.52 12.68 -1.28
CA ARG A 78 6.25 12.94 -2.54
C ARG A 78 6.82 11.69 -3.20
N VAL A 79 6.72 10.53 -2.53
CA VAL A 79 7.28 9.24 -2.98
C VAL A 79 6.90 8.89 -4.42
N HIS A 80 5.74 9.34 -4.90
CA HIS A 80 5.28 9.19 -6.27
C HIS A 80 6.26 9.77 -7.30
N TYR A 81 6.86 10.94 -7.04
CA TYR A 81 7.77 11.61 -7.97
C TYR A 81 9.16 10.97 -8.01
N ASP A 82 9.53 10.24 -6.97
CA ASP A 82 10.80 9.54 -6.87
C ASP A 82 10.77 8.17 -7.59
N ILE A 83 9.63 7.78 -8.18
CA ILE A 83 9.52 6.55 -8.96
C ILE A 83 9.90 6.82 -10.41
N ASP A 84 11.17 6.54 -10.72
CA ASP A 84 11.80 6.76 -12.03
C ASP A 84 11.08 6.13 -13.23
N VAL A 85 10.18 5.16 -13.01
CA VAL A 85 9.46 4.48 -14.08
C VAL A 85 8.30 5.32 -14.65
N LEU A 86 7.73 6.23 -13.86
CA LEU A 86 6.49 6.93 -14.24
C LEU A 86 6.60 7.84 -15.47
N PRO A 87 7.69 8.59 -15.68
CA PRO A 87 7.85 9.43 -16.85
C PRO A 87 7.91 8.66 -18.17
N THR A 88 8.18 7.35 -18.13
CA THR A 88 8.30 6.53 -19.35
C THR A 88 6.97 6.12 -19.96
N TYR A 89 5.85 6.27 -19.24
CA TYR A 89 4.53 5.87 -19.71
C TYR A 89 3.74 7.06 -20.28
N ILE A 90 3.29 6.91 -21.52
CA ILE A 90 2.44 7.89 -22.20
C ILE A 90 1.08 7.95 -21.48
N GLY A 91 0.67 9.15 -21.09
CA GLY A 91 -0.63 9.38 -20.44
C GLY A 91 -0.62 9.29 -18.92
N SER A 92 0.54 9.38 -18.28
CA SER A 92 0.64 9.56 -16.82
C SER A 92 0.15 10.94 -16.40
N CYS A 93 -0.59 11.04 -15.29
CA CYS A 93 -0.91 12.31 -14.64
C CYS A 93 -0.93 12.17 -13.12
N ALA A 94 -0.86 13.30 -12.41
CA ALA A 94 -1.03 13.36 -10.97
C ALA A 94 -2.33 14.09 -10.61
N LEU A 95 -3.19 13.46 -9.81
CA LEU A 95 -4.37 14.06 -9.21
C LEU A 95 -4.01 14.63 -7.84
N VAL A 96 -4.34 15.91 -7.65
CA VAL A 96 -4.13 16.63 -6.39
C VAL A 96 -5.45 17.19 -5.89
N LYS A 97 -5.63 17.23 -4.57
CA LYS A 97 -6.83 17.84 -3.97
C LYS A 97 -6.81 19.36 -4.10
N ASP A 98 -5.63 19.95 -3.95
CA ASP A 98 -5.38 21.37 -4.11
C ASP A 98 -4.20 21.59 -5.09
N PRO A 99 -4.39 22.26 -6.23
CA PRO A 99 -3.29 22.58 -7.15
C PRO A 99 -2.23 23.51 -6.54
N ALA A 100 -2.57 24.29 -5.50
CA ALA A 100 -1.63 25.14 -4.78
C ALA A 100 -0.81 24.37 -3.72
N HIS A 101 -0.98 23.04 -3.66
CA HIS A 101 -0.38 22.24 -2.60
C HIS A 101 1.16 22.27 -2.65
N SER A 102 1.75 22.62 -1.50
CA SER A 102 3.19 22.90 -1.33
C SER A 102 4.11 21.72 -1.65
N ILE A 103 3.59 20.50 -1.66
CA ILE A 103 4.34 19.28 -1.96
C ILE A 103 4.82 19.19 -3.40
N LEU A 104 4.21 19.98 -4.28
CA LEU A 104 4.64 20.07 -5.67
C LEU A 104 5.96 20.84 -5.72
N GLY A 105 6.09 22.00 -5.08
CA GLY A 105 7.32 22.79 -5.15
C GLY A 105 7.64 23.26 -6.58
N ASN A 106 8.57 24.21 -6.72
CA ASN A 106 8.85 24.88 -8.01
C ASN A 106 9.64 24.02 -9.03
N GLY A 107 9.63 22.69 -8.92
CA GLY A 107 10.38 21.80 -9.81
C GLY A 107 9.74 21.66 -11.19
N GLU A 108 10.53 21.31 -12.20
CA GLU A 108 10.03 20.87 -13.52
C GLU A 108 9.40 19.47 -13.37
N HIS A 109 8.11 19.43 -13.08
CA HIS A 109 7.39 18.16 -12.96
C HIS A 109 7.11 17.64 -14.37
N GLN A 110 7.66 16.48 -14.71
CA GLN A 110 7.40 15.84 -16.01
C GLN A 110 5.96 15.28 -16.11
N ILE A 111 5.27 15.12 -14.97
CA ILE A 111 3.93 14.55 -14.90
C ILE A 111 2.88 15.69 -14.83
N PRO A 112 1.93 15.76 -15.78
CA PRO A 112 0.84 16.74 -15.74
C PRO A 112 0.01 16.65 -14.46
N LEU A 113 -0.24 17.80 -13.84
CA LEU A 113 -1.11 17.93 -12.66
C LEU A 113 -2.55 18.19 -13.10
N LYS A 114 -3.49 17.50 -12.45
CA LYS A 114 -4.93 17.65 -12.69
C LYS A 114 -5.66 17.74 -11.34
N PRO A 115 -6.71 18.58 -11.22
CA PRO A 115 -7.50 18.64 -10.01
C PRO A 115 -8.27 17.32 -9.83
N GLY A 116 -8.19 16.71 -8.65
CA GLY A 116 -8.96 15.50 -8.32
C GLY A 116 -10.37 15.79 -7.83
N LEU A 117 -10.67 17.06 -7.49
CA LEU A 117 -11.95 17.52 -6.98
C LEU A 117 -12.40 18.78 -7.74
N GLY A 118 -13.69 18.86 -8.06
CA GLY A 118 -14.34 20.05 -8.62
C GLY A 118 -15.78 20.17 -8.15
N SER A 119 -16.51 21.16 -8.66
CA SER A 119 -17.92 21.40 -8.30
C SER A 119 -18.81 20.18 -8.54
N ASP A 120 -18.58 19.48 -9.66
CA ASP A 120 -19.45 18.43 -10.17
C ASP A 120 -18.75 17.06 -10.25
N PHE A 121 -17.53 16.94 -9.72
CA PHE A 121 -16.77 15.71 -9.77
C PHE A 121 -15.89 15.50 -8.55
N ASN A 122 -15.76 14.22 -8.16
CA ASN A 122 -14.80 13.76 -7.18
C ASN A 122 -14.10 12.51 -7.72
N HIS A 123 -12.92 12.68 -8.32
CA HIS A 123 -12.17 11.59 -8.92
C HIS A 123 -11.66 10.62 -7.85
N PHE A 124 -11.34 11.09 -6.65
CA PHE A 124 -10.89 10.24 -5.55
C PHE A 124 -11.97 9.24 -5.12
N LEU A 125 -13.22 9.68 -5.08
CA LEU A 125 -14.36 8.80 -4.82
C LEU A 125 -14.55 7.77 -5.95
N LYS A 126 -14.57 8.23 -7.21
CA LYS A 126 -14.73 7.36 -8.39
C LYS A 126 -13.62 6.30 -8.50
N LEU A 127 -12.40 6.65 -8.11
CA LEU A 127 -11.24 5.77 -8.11
C LEU A 127 -11.17 4.86 -6.88
N GLY A 128 -12.02 5.08 -5.87
CA GLY A 128 -12.05 4.31 -4.63
C GLY A 128 -10.80 4.52 -3.77
N VAL A 129 -10.27 5.73 -3.73
CA VAL A 129 -9.01 6.09 -3.04
C VAL A 129 -9.22 7.10 -1.92
N LEU A 130 -10.40 7.13 -1.31
CA LEU A 130 -10.63 7.96 -0.12
C LEU A 130 -10.26 7.20 1.16
N GLN A 131 -9.63 7.89 2.10
CA GLN A 131 -9.20 7.31 3.38
C GLN A 131 -10.40 7.01 4.29
N PRO A 132 -10.63 5.74 4.70
CA PRO A 132 -11.77 5.37 5.54
C PRO A 132 -11.73 6.03 6.93
N MET A 133 -10.57 6.04 7.60
CA MET A 133 -10.44 6.64 8.94
C MET A 133 -10.42 8.18 8.92
N GLY A 134 -10.23 8.79 7.74
CA GLY A 134 -10.34 10.23 7.54
C GLY A 134 -11.77 10.70 7.25
N GLY A 135 -12.79 9.87 7.54
CA GLY A 135 -14.18 10.15 7.20
C GLY A 135 -14.45 10.26 5.69
N GLY A 136 -13.58 9.65 4.87
CA GLY A 136 -13.66 9.75 3.41
C GLY A 136 -13.35 11.13 2.85
N GLN A 137 -12.68 12.02 3.60
CA GLN A 137 -12.45 13.41 3.17
C GLN A 137 -11.07 13.65 2.56
N ALA A 138 -10.11 12.77 2.83
CA ALA A 138 -8.76 12.86 2.31
C ALA A 138 -8.52 11.73 1.30
N PRO A 139 -7.99 12.02 0.12
CA PRO A 139 -7.50 10.97 -0.76
C PRO A 139 -6.28 10.27 -0.15
N LEU A 140 -6.11 9.02 -0.58
CA LEU A 140 -5.00 8.17 -0.24
C LEU A 140 -3.90 8.37 -1.28
N ASP A 141 -2.72 8.81 -0.81
CA ASP A 141 -1.48 8.76 -1.58
C ASP A 141 -1.33 7.38 -2.24
N SER A 142 -1.36 7.33 -3.57
CA SER A 142 -1.38 6.06 -4.31
C SER A 142 -0.97 6.18 -5.77
N ILE A 143 -0.55 5.07 -6.37
CA ILE A 143 -0.38 4.92 -7.82
C ILE A 143 -1.44 3.96 -8.33
N ILE A 144 -2.15 4.37 -9.37
CA ILE A 144 -3.21 3.60 -9.99
C ILE A 144 -2.82 3.33 -11.44
N VAL A 145 -2.96 2.08 -11.87
CA VAL A 145 -2.81 1.71 -13.28
C VAL A 145 -4.19 1.46 -13.89
N ILE A 146 -4.47 2.18 -14.97
CA ILE A 146 -5.67 2.03 -15.79
C ILE A 146 -5.28 1.40 -17.13
N ASP A 147 -5.98 0.36 -17.56
CA ASP A 147 -5.73 -0.24 -18.87
C ASP A 147 -6.40 0.52 -20.04
N ALA A 148 -6.21 -0.02 -21.24
CA ALA A 148 -6.76 0.54 -22.47
C ALA A 148 -8.29 0.51 -22.54
N HIS A 149 -8.94 -0.28 -21.68
CA HIS A 149 -10.39 -0.43 -21.60
C HIS A 149 -10.99 0.36 -20.43
N ASP A 150 -10.28 1.35 -19.90
CA ASP A 150 -10.71 2.17 -18.78
C ASP A 150 -10.95 1.36 -17.49
N ARG A 151 -10.28 0.22 -17.32
CA ARG A 151 -10.40 -0.59 -16.10
C ARG A 151 -9.26 -0.30 -15.14
N ARG A 152 -9.59 -0.23 -13.84
CA ARG A 152 -8.60 -0.11 -12.78
C ARG A 152 -7.94 -1.46 -12.54
N ARG A 153 -6.66 -1.60 -12.91
CA ARG A 153 -5.95 -2.88 -12.86
C ARG A 153 -4.99 -3.01 -11.69
N LEU A 154 -4.50 -1.91 -11.15
CA LEU A 154 -3.61 -1.92 -9.99
C LEU A 154 -3.86 -0.68 -9.13
N LEU A 155 -3.77 -0.85 -7.80
CA LEU A 155 -3.69 0.23 -6.83
C LEU A 155 -2.51 -0.05 -5.90
N VAL A 156 -1.52 0.84 -5.91
CA VAL A 156 -0.36 0.80 -5.00
C VAL A 156 -0.54 1.92 -3.97
N PRO A 157 -1.01 1.62 -2.75
CA PRO A 157 -1.23 2.63 -1.72
C PRO A 157 0.08 2.99 -1.00
N PHE A 158 0.27 4.28 -0.71
CA PHE A 158 1.34 4.82 0.13
C PHE A 158 0.73 5.49 1.37
N GLY A 159 1.41 5.41 2.51
CA GLY A 159 0.91 6.00 3.76
C GLY A 159 -0.27 5.25 4.41
N TRP A 160 -0.72 4.14 3.83
CA TRP A 160 -1.80 3.30 4.36
C TRP A 160 -1.56 1.82 4.13
N GLY A 161 -2.13 0.96 5.00
CA GLY A 161 -2.02 -0.49 4.89
C GLY A 161 -0.55 -0.91 4.79
N ALA A 162 -0.23 -1.72 3.78
CA ALA A 162 1.13 -2.12 3.44
C ALA A 162 2.09 -0.93 3.23
N GLY A 163 1.59 0.16 2.64
CA GLY A 163 2.36 1.36 2.31
C GLY A 163 2.53 2.35 3.46
N ARG A 164 1.96 2.11 4.65
CA ARG A 164 2.13 3.03 5.80
C ARG A 164 3.58 3.14 6.26
N HIS A 165 4.38 2.12 5.97
CA HIS A 165 5.76 1.99 6.40
C HIS A 165 6.77 2.63 5.44
N VAL A 166 6.32 3.23 4.33
CA VAL A 166 7.21 3.80 3.29
C VAL A 166 8.10 4.92 3.82
N MET A 167 7.67 5.59 4.89
CA MET A 167 8.43 6.64 5.58
C MET A 167 9.26 6.14 6.76
N ASP A 168 9.22 4.83 7.08
CA ASP A 168 9.96 4.27 8.20
C ASP A 168 11.47 4.26 7.91
N ALA A 169 12.28 4.80 8.83
CA ALA A 169 13.72 4.96 8.65
C ALA A 169 14.47 3.64 8.38
N THR A 170 14.01 2.53 8.94
CA THR A 170 14.72 1.24 8.87
C THR A 170 14.17 0.30 7.79
N GLY A 171 12.93 0.52 7.33
CA GLY A 171 12.23 -0.42 6.44
C GLY A 171 11.53 0.20 5.23
N GLY A 172 11.37 1.53 5.21
CA GLY A 172 10.60 2.22 4.16
C GLY A 172 11.18 2.03 2.77
N LYS A 173 12.51 2.06 2.63
CA LYS A 173 13.18 1.80 1.35
C LYS A 173 12.83 0.42 0.78
N VAL A 174 12.79 -0.62 1.62
CA VAL A 174 12.44 -1.98 1.20
C VAL A 174 10.98 -2.05 0.74
N ILE A 175 10.07 -1.34 1.42
CA ILE A 175 8.66 -1.26 1.03
C ILE A 175 8.53 -0.58 -0.33
N ILE A 176 9.18 0.58 -0.51
CA ILE A 176 9.17 1.34 -1.77
C ILE A 176 9.72 0.47 -2.91
N GLU A 177 10.88 -0.16 -2.74
CA GLU A 177 11.47 -1.04 -3.75
C GLU A 177 10.54 -2.19 -4.16
N ARG A 178 9.83 -2.79 -3.20
CA ARG A 178 8.85 -3.85 -3.48
C ARG A 178 7.64 -3.32 -4.24
N MET A 179 7.04 -2.23 -3.78
CA MET A 179 5.90 -1.60 -4.45
C MET A 179 6.24 -1.16 -5.87
N THR A 180 7.41 -0.56 -6.07
CA THR A 180 7.93 -0.20 -7.39
C THR A 180 8.15 -1.44 -8.27
N ARG A 181 8.68 -2.53 -7.71
CA ARG A 181 8.83 -3.79 -8.44
C ARG A 181 7.48 -4.35 -8.88
N THR A 182 6.48 -4.39 -7.99
CA THR A 182 5.12 -4.82 -8.31
C THR A 182 4.53 -3.96 -9.44
N LEU A 183 4.67 -2.64 -9.37
CA LEU A 183 4.24 -1.72 -10.42
C LEU A 183 4.91 -2.04 -11.76
N ILE A 184 6.23 -2.24 -11.78
CA ILE A 184 6.98 -2.57 -13.01
C ILE A 184 6.50 -3.90 -13.62
N HIS A 185 6.33 -4.94 -12.81
CA HIS A 185 5.83 -6.23 -13.31
C HIS A 185 4.42 -6.11 -13.87
N ALA A 186 3.51 -5.46 -13.14
CA ALA A 186 2.13 -5.24 -13.58
C ALA A 186 2.06 -4.48 -14.92
N LEU A 187 2.91 -3.47 -15.10
CA LEU A 187 2.99 -2.74 -16.37
C LEU A 187 3.55 -3.62 -17.49
N GLY A 188 4.56 -4.45 -17.21
CA GLY A 188 5.09 -5.43 -18.16
C GLY A 188 4.03 -6.43 -18.63
N ASP A 189 3.27 -7.01 -17.69
CA ASP A 189 2.20 -7.97 -17.98
C ASP A 189 1.09 -7.33 -18.82
N LEU A 190 0.69 -6.10 -18.47
CA LEU A 190 -0.33 -5.37 -19.23
C LEU A 190 0.15 -5.03 -20.65
N LEU A 191 1.43 -4.70 -20.83
CA LEU A 191 1.99 -4.43 -22.16
C LEU A 191 2.05 -5.67 -23.04
N GLN A 192 2.25 -6.86 -22.45
CA GLN A 192 2.24 -8.14 -23.18
C GLN A 192 0.82 -8.65 -23.49
N SER A 193 -0.19 -8.16 -22.76
CA SER A 193 -1.59 -8.57 -22.92
C SER A 193 -2.36 -7.86 -24.05
N LYS A 194 -1.71 -6.95 -24.79
CA LYS A 194 -2.29 -6.23 -25.94
C LYS A 194 -2.22 -7.05 -27.21
#